data_AF-A0A5C6BCL1-F1
#
_entry.id   AF-A0A5C6BCL1-F1
#
_cell.length_a   1.000
_cell.length_b   1.000
_cell.length_c   1.000
_cell.angle_alpha   90.00
_cell.angle_beta   90.00
_cell.angle_gamma   90.00
#
_symmetry.space_group_name_H-M   'P 1'
#
loop_
_entity.id
_entity.type
_entity.pdbx_description
1 polymer ?
#
loop_
_entity_poly.entity_id
_entity_poly.type
_entity_poly.pdbx_seq_one_letter_code
_entity_poly.pdbx_strand_id
1 'polypeptide(L)'
;MTTTPAASLTPAPRLVSLDAYRGFTMLAMASGGLGLAEVATHHPDSSMWQEIARQMEHLPWVGCVAWDLIQPSFMFMVGVSMAYSYASRQRRGDSHGQMFRHALFRGITLTLLGVFLRSNHKPETYWTFEDVVSQIGLGYVFLFLLWGRSAKVQFTAAMLVLIGYWTLFAVWPLPGTDFDYASAGVDPDWQYNLSGFAAHWNKNTNAAHAFDVWFLNLFPRSTAFQNNGGGYHTLSFIPSLATMIFGLMAGELLRGPRGGGRKFLILIGTGAVAMAAGYALDDFDICPIVKRIWTPSWTIYSSGICLLILAAFYGIIDLAGIQFWAWPAVVVGMNSIAIYIMTWLFKGWIRETYQTHLGQEIFNIFGEQYASLVEHTAILLVMWLICLWMYRRKIFLRI
;
A
#
# COMPACT_ATOMS: atom_id res chain seq x y z
N MET A 1 -15.60 52.36 5.70
CA MET A 1 -15.80 50.89 5.65
C MET A 1 -15.19 50.39 4.36
N THR A 2 -13.93 49.96 4.39
CA THR A 2 -13.24 49.38 3.23
C THR A 2 -13.54 47.89 3.18
N THR A 3 -14.42 47.49 2.28
CA THR A 3 -14.72 46.09 1.98
C THR A 3 -13.51 45.45 1.30
N THR A 4 -12.84 44.54 2.00
CA THR A 4 -11.81 43.68 1.41
C THR A 4 -12.48 42.81 0.34
N PRO A 5 -11.97 42.75 -0.91
CA PRO A 5 -12.56 41.89 -1.93
C PRO A 5 -12.47 40.43 -1.47
N ALA A 6 -13.60 39.72 -1.52
CA ALA A 6 -13.62 38.28 -1.30
C ALA A 6 -12.65 37.63 -2.31
N ALA A 7 -11.59 37.00 -1.81
CA ALA A 7 -10.63 36.29 -2.63
C ALA A 7 -11.39 35.29 -3.52
N SER A 8 -11.18 35.39 -4.83
CA SER A 8 -11.79 34.50 -5.81
C SER A 8 -11.49 33.04 -5.46
N LEU A 9 -12.56 32.26 -5.27
CA LEU A 9 -12.53 30.84 -4.92
C LEU A 9 -12.16 29.98 -6.14
N THR A 10 -11.06 30.27 -6.83
CA THR A 10 -10.57 29.35 -7.85
C THR A 10 -10.16 28.04 -7.18
N PRO A 11 -10.76 26.89 -7.57
CA PRO A 11 -10.34 25.62 -7.04
C PRO A 11 -8.85 25.42 -7.36
N ALA A 12 -8.03 25.13 -6.35
CA ALA A 12 -6.66 24.68 -6.60
C ALA A 12 -6.69 23.57 -7.67
N PRO A 13 -5.90 23.71 -8.75
CA PRO A 13 -5.94 22.76 -9.87
C PRO A 13 -5.64 21.36 -9.35
N ARG A 14 -6.41 20.39 -9.84
CA ARG A 14 -6.22 18.97 -9.53
C ARG A 14 -4.89 18.53 -10.12
N LEU A 15 -3.98 18.03 -9.30
CA LEU A 15 -2.68 17.53 -9.76
C LEU A 15 -2.87 16.17 -10.43
N VAL A 16 -2.47 16.09 -11.70
CA VAL A 16 -2.61 14.87 -12.51
C VAL A 16 -1.64 13.80 -12.03
N SER A 17 -0.47 14.19 -11.50
CA SER A 17 0.49 13.27 -10.88
C SER A 17 -0.09 12.41 -9.77
N LEU A 18 -1.04 12.95 -8.99
CA LEU A 18 -1.63 12.22 -7.88
C LEU A 18 -2.55 11.09 -8.34
N ASP A 19 -3.29 11.31 -9.42
CA ASP A 19 -4.11 10.26 -10.01
C ASP A 19 -3.24 9.29 -10.81
N ALA A 20 -2.19 9.77 -11.47
CA ALA A 20 -1.24 8.92 -12.19
C ALA A 20 -0.46 7.98 -11.25
N TYR A 21 0.09 8.47 -10.14
CA TYR A 21 0.82 7.62 -9.18
C TYR A 21 -0.12 6.60 -8.51
N ARG A 22 -1.30 7.03 -8.06
CA ARG A 22 -2.31 6.12 -7.50
C ARG A 22 -2.72 5.04 -8.51
N GLY A 23 -2.94 5.46 -9.75
CA GLY A 23 -3.31 4.58 -10.86
C GLY A 23 -2.23 3.60 -11.27
N PHE A 24 -0.97 4.05 -11.29
CA PHE A 24 0.17 3.19 -11.54
C PHE A 24 0.29 2.09 -10.46
N THR A 25 0.13 2.47 -9.19
CA THR A 25 0.12 1.52 -8.07
C THR A 25 -1.03 0.51 -8.20
N MET A 26 -2.22 0.96 -8.60
CA MET A 26 -3.37 0.10 -8.87
C MET A 26 -3.15 -0.85 -10.04
N LEU A 27 -2.53 -0.38 -11.13
CA LEU A 27 -2.19 -1.20 -12.29
C LEU A 27 -1.15 -2.27 -11.93
N ALA A 28 -0.12 -1.91 -11.16
CA ALA A 28 0.87 -2.86 -10.67
C ALA A 28 0.20 -3.94 -9.81
N MET A 29 -0.62 -3.56 -8.82
CA MET A 29 -1.34 -4.54 -8.00
C MET A 29 -2.26 -5.44 -8.84
N ALA A 30 -3.07 -4.85 -9.72
CA ALA A 30 -4.05 -5.58 -10.53
C ALA A 30 -3.40 -6.50 -11.58
N SER A 31 -2.18 -6.19 -12.02
CA SER A 31 -1.45 -7.00 -13.00
C SER A 31 -0.90 -8.29 -12.42
N GLY A 32 -0.72 -8.39 -11.09
CA GLY A 32 -0.14 -9.58 -10.45
C GLY A 32 1.27 -9.92 -10.95
N GLY A 33 2.05 -8.91 -11.34
CA GLY A 33 3.41 -9.07 -11.85
C GLY A 33 3.45 -9.42 -13.33
N LEU A 34 2.29 -9.36 -14.01
CA LEU A 34 2.11 -9.78 -15.40
C LEU A 34 2.61 -11.21 -15.66
N GLY A 35 2.60 -12.10 -14.65
CA GLY A 35 3.13 -13.46 -14.79
C GLY A 35 4.63 -13.53 -15.09
N LEU A 36 5.39 -12.43 -15.00
CA LEU A 36 6.79 -12.38 -15.43
C LEU A 36 7.70 -13.31 -14.64
N ALA A 37 7.37 -13.59 -13.38
CA ALA A 37 8.10 -14.56 -12.58
C ALA A 37 7.95 -15.99 -13.12
N GLU A 38 6.75 -16.36 -13.57
CA GLU A 38 6.50 -17.65 -14.20
C GLU A 38 7.20 -17.75 -15.56
N VAL A 39 7.21 -16.67 -16.35
CA VAL A 39 8.01 -16.60 -17.60
C VAL A 39 9.49 -16.86 -17.33
N ALA A 40 10.03 -16.34 -16.23
CA ALA A 40 11.43 -16.54 -15.88
C ALA A 40 11.78 -18.00 -15.56
N THR A 41 10.82 -18.83 -15.12
CA THR A 41 11.05 -20.27 -14.90
C THR A 41 11.36 -21.03 -16.20
N HIS A 42 10.89 -20.52 -17.34
CA HIS A 42 11.21 -21.04 -18.67
C HIS A 42 12.55 -20.50 -19.22
N HIS A 43 13.20 -19.59 -18.51
CA HIS A 43 14.47 -19.00 -18.88
C HIS A 43 15.48 -19.02 -17.71
N PRO A 44 15.83 -20.21 -17.18
CA PRO A 44 16.68 -20.34 -16.00
C PRO A 44 18.09 -19.76 -16.19
N ASP A 45 18.63 -19.87 -17.41
CA ASP A 45 19.99 -19.41 -17.72
C ASP A 45 20.08 -17.89 -17.95
N SER A 46 18.95 -17.17 -17.96
CA SER A 46 18.92 -15.73 -18.24
C SER A 46 18.92 -14.92 -16.95
N SER A 47 20.06 -14.30 -16.64
CA SER A 47 20.19 -13.39 -15.49
C SER A 47 19.19 -12.22 -15.53
N MET A 48 18.83 -11.75 -16.73
CA MET A 48 17.82 -10.72 -16.91
C MET A 48 16.44 -11.18 -16.44
N TRP A 49 15.99 -12.39 -16.85
CA TRP A 49 14.70 -12.92 -16.43
C TRP A 49 14.65 -13.22 -14.94
N GLN A 50 15.75 -13.75 -14.37
CA GLN A 50 15.84 -13.99 -12.93
C GLN A 50 15.75 -12.70 -12.11
N GLU A 51 16.40 -11.61 -12.55
CA GLU A 51 16.29 -10.32 -11.87
C GLU A 51 14.88 -9.71 -12.00
N ILE A 52 14.25 -9.82 -13.17
CA ILE A 52 12.85 -9.40 -13.35
C ILE A 52 11.93 -10.16 -12.40
N ALA A 53 12.05 -11.49 -12.33
CA ALA A 53 11.26 -12.32 -11.43
C ALA A 53 11.45 -11.90 -9.97
N ARG A 54 12.70 -11.73 -9.54
CA ARG A 54 13.04 -11.26 -8.20
C ARG A 54 12.37 -9.93 -7.86
N GLN A 55 12.27 -9.00 -8.82
CA GLN A 55 11.62 -7.70 -8.60
C GLN A 55 10.10 -7.76 -8.60
N MET A 56 9.49 -8.83 -9.15
CA MET A 56 8.05 -9.04 -9.27
C MET A 56 7.47 -9.99 -8.20
N GLU A 57 8.33 -10.64 -7.40
CA GLU A 57 7.94 -11.53 -6.31
C GLU A 57 8.33 -10.96 -4.95
N HIS A 58 7.52 -11.22 -3.94
CA HIS A 58 7.80 -10.73 -2.59
C HIS A 58 8.98 -11.44 -1.96
N LEU A 59 9.87 -10.68 -1.31
CA LEU A 59 10.88 -11.30 -0.45
C LEU A 59 10.22 -12.08 0.70
N PRO A 60 10.81 -13.20 1.14
CA PRO A 60 10.22 -14.03 2.17
C PRO A 60 10.08 -13.32 3.52
N TRP A 61 11.06 -12.52 3.93
CA TRP A 61 11.05 -11.82 5.21
C TRP A 61 11.72 -10.44 5.17
N VAL A 62 13.06 -10.43 5.08
CA VAL A 62 13.90 -9.23 5.19
C VAL A 62 14.19 -8.65 3.81
N GLY A 63 14.26 -7.33 3.74
CA GLY A 63 14.66 -6.58 2.56
C GLY A 63 13.48 -5.94 1.81
N CYS A 64 13.78 -5.46 0.62
CA CYS A 64 12.81 -4.80 -0.24
C CYS A 64 13.10 -5.11 -1.71
N VAL A 65 12.05 -5.43 -2.46
CA VAL A 65 12.04 -5.37 -3.93
C VAL A 65 10.96 -4.41 -4.44
N ALA A 66 10.95 -4.12 -5.73
CA ALA A 66 9.96 -3.21 -6.33
C ALA A 66 8.51 -3.62 -6.02
N TRP A 67 8.21 -4.93 -6.05
CA TRP A 67 6.88 -5.46 -5.75
C TRP A 67 6.39 -5.13 -4.33
N ASP A 68 7.30 -4.98 -3.37
CA ASP A 68 6.97 -4.72 -1.97
C ASP A 68 6.48 -3.28 -1.74
N LEU A 69 6.77 -2.36 -2.67
CA LEU A 69 6.44 -0.94 -2.56
C LEU A 69 4.99 -0.62 -2.92
N ILE A 70 4.22 -1.59 -3.43
CA ILE A 70 2.82 -1.40 -3.83
C ILE A 70 1.96 -0.98 -2.63
N GLN A 71 2.04 -1.71 -1.51
CA GLN A 71 1.22 -1.42 -0.32
C GLN A 71 1.61 -0.11 0.37
N PRO A 72 2.89 0.20 0.63
CA PRO A 72 3.30 1.51 1.12
C PRO A 72 2.85 2.65 0.21
N SER A 73 2.92 2.46 -1.11
CA SER A 73 2.43 3.46 -2.07
C SER A 73 0.93 3.73 -1.91
N PHE A 74 0.11 2.69 -1.68
CA PHE A 74 -1.31 2.88 -1.39
C PHE A 74 -1.54 3.68 -0.11
N MET A 75 -0.88 3.29 0.98
CA MET A 75 -1.03 3.94 2.29
C MET A 75 -0.55 5.39 2.23
N PHE A 76 0.60 5.64 1.63
CA PHE A 76 1.12 6.98 1.40
C PHE A 76 0.14 7.83 0.57
N MET A 77 -0.40 7.28 -0.52
CA MET A 77 -1.36 8.00 -1.37
C MET A 77 -2.72 8.24 -0.70
N VAL A 78 -3.12 7.44 0.28
CA VAL A 78 -4.28 7.76 1.14
C VAL A 78 -4.05 9.06 1.90
N GLY A 79 -2.88 9.22 2.52
CA GLY A 79 -2.49 10.45 3.20
C GLY A 79 -2.48 11.66 2.27
N VAL A 80 -1.82 11.52 1.11
CA VAL A 80 -1.77 12.59 0.10
C VAL A 80 -3.19 12.97 -0.33
N SER A 81 -4.05 11.99 -0.61
CA SER A 81 -5.44 12.22 -1.05
C SER A 81 -6.30 12.83 0.06
N MET A 82 -6.07 12.45 1.33
CA MET A 82 -6.79 12.99 2.49
C MET A 82 -6.59 14.50 2.60
N ALA A 83 -5.37 14.99 2.38
CA ALA A 83 -5.05 16.41 2.41
C ALA A 83 -5.97 17.21 1.47
N TYR A 84 -6.22 16.74 0.25
CA TYR A 84 -7.10 17.40 -0.72
C TYR A 84 -8.58 17.20 -0.41
N SER A 85 -8.98 15.99 0.00
CA SER A 85 -10.38 15.63 0.25
C SER A 85 -10.99 16.49 1.37
N TYR A 86 -10.35 16.57 2.53
CA TYR A 86 -10.89 17.31 3.67
C TYR A 86 -10.80 18.82 3.50
N ALA A 87 -9.83 19.33 2.75
CA ALA A 87 -9.83 20.74 2.38
C ALA A 87 -10.90 21.10 1.35
N SER A 88 -11.29 20.17 0.50
CA SER A 88 -12.47 20.38 -0.34
C SER A 88 -13.75 20.40 0.49
N ARG A 89 -13.87 19.54 1.51
CA ARG A 89 -15.02 19.52 2.43
C ARG A 89 -15.10 20.78 3.28
N GLN A 90 -13.99 21.21 3.85
CA GLN A 90 -13.91 22.46 4.62
C GLN A 90 -14.32 23.68 3.78
N ARG A 91 -13.88 23.75 2.51
CA ARG A 91 -14.30 24.84 1.59
C ARG A 91 -15.79 24.79 1.22
N ARG A 92 -16.44 23.63 1.31
CA ARG A 92 -17.89 23.49 1.12
C ARG A 92 -18.69 23.86 2.38
N GLY A 93 -18.01 24.12 3.50
CA GLY A 93 -18.65 24.46 4.77
C GLY A 93 -18.98 23.26 5.65
N ASP A 94 -18.46 22.05 5.36
CA ASP A 94 -18.64 20.88 6.23
C ASP A 94 -18.07 21.20 7.63
N SER A 95 -18.86 20.95 8.69
CA SER A 95 -18.40 21.13 10.07
C SER A 95 -17.37 20.07 10.46
N HIS A 96 -16.58 20.33 11.51
CA HIS A 96 -15.60 19.35 12.00
C HIS A 96 -16.25 18.02 12.39
N GLY A 97 -17.44 18.04 13.01
CA GLY A 97 -18.19 16.84 13.35
C GLY A 97 -18.69 16.06 12.13
N GLN A 98 -19.13 16.76 11.07
CA GLN A 98 -19.50 16.10 9.81
C GLN A 98 -18.30 15.42 9.13
N MET A 99 -17.16 16.10 9.12
CA MET A 99 -15.90 15.54 8.59
C MET A 99 -15.41 14.35 9.42
N PHE A 100 -15.45 14.44 10.75
CA PHE A 100 -15.10 13.33 11.64
C PHE A 100 -16.00 12.12 11.43
N ARG A 101 -17.33 12.33 11.38
CA ARG A 101 -18.30 11.26 11.10
C ARG A 101 -18.04 10.61 9.74
N HIS A 102 -17.72 11.40 8.72
CA HIS A 102 -17.31 10.87 7.42
C HIS A 102 -16.02 10.04 7.52
N ALA A 103 -15.01 10.50 8.27
CA ALA A 103 -13.78 9.74 8.51
C ALA A 103 -14.06 8.40 9.19
N LEU A 104 -14.91 8.41 10.21
CA LEU A 104 -15.30 7.23 10.97
C LEU A 104 -16.02 6.20 10.08
N PHE A 105 -17.06 6.62 9.36
CA PHE A 105 -17.78 5.71 8.45
C PHE A 105 -16.88 5.19 7.34
N ARG A 106 -16.01 6.02 6.77
CA ARG A 106 -15.06 5.57 5.76
C ARG A 106 -14.07 4.54 6.32
N GLY A 107 -13.54 4.76 7.52
CA GLY A 107 -12.65 3.80 8.18
C GLY A 107 -13.32 2.44 8.43
N ILE A 108 -14.55 2.46 8.96
CA ILE A 108 -15.36 1.25 9.19
C ILE A 108 -15.66 0.54 7.86
N THR A 109 -16.15 1.27 6.85
CA THR A 109 -16.51 0.67 5.56
C THR A 109 -15.31 0.05 4.86
N LEU A 110 -14.13 0.69 4.89
CA LEU A 110 -12.91 0.09 4.35
C LEU A 110 -12.53 -1.17 5.13
N THR A 111 -12.56 -1.13 6.46
CA THR A 111 -12.26 -2.31 7.28
C THR A 111 -13.18 -3.50 6.97
N LEU A 112 -14.48 -3.26 6.90
CA LEU A 112 -15.45 -4.31 6.57
C LEU A 112 -15.35 -4.77 5.12
N LEU A 113 -14.99 -3.87 4.19
CA LEU A 113 -14.75 -4.24 2.79
C LEU A 113 -13.54 -5.17 2.66
N GLY A 114 -12.47 -4.94 3.41
CA GLY A 114 -11.30 -5.84 3.44
C GLY A 114 -11.67 -7.24 3.93
N VAL A 115 -12.38 -7.33 5.07
CA VAL A 115 -12.92 -8.59 5.60
C VAL A 115 -13.83 -9.29 4.57
N PHE A 116 -14.72 -8.54 3.92
CA PHE A 116 -15.62 -9.07 2.90
C PHE A 116 -14.85 -9.69 1.72
N LEU A 117 -13.88 -8.97 1.16
CA LEU A 117 -13.10 -9.44 0.02
C LEU A 117 -12.21 -10.64 0.39
N ARG A 118 -11.66 -10.67 1.61
CA ARG A 118 -10.89 -11.80 2.14
C ARG A 118 -11.75 -13.04 2.44
N SER A 119 -13.04 -12.85 2.68
CA SER A 119 -14.01 -13.93 2.87
C SER A 119 -14.48 -14.54 1.55
N ASN A 120 -14.09 -13.97 0.40
CA ASN A 120 -14.53 -14.47 -0.90
C ASN A 120 -14.09 -15.93 -1.11
N HIS A 121 -15.02 -16.78 -1.54
CA HIS A 121 -14.84 -18.24 -1.69
C HIS A 121 -14.49 -19.01 -0.40
N LYS A 122 -14.74 -18.44 0.79
CA LYS A 122 -14.61 -19.14 2.07
C LYS A 122 -15.98 -19.61 2.59
N PRO A 123 -16.05 -20.72 3.33
CA PRO A 123 -17.30 -21.23 3.91
C PRO A 123 -17.83 -20.34 5.06
N GLU A 124 -16.99 -19.48 5.62
CA GLU A 124 -17.32 -18.57 6.72
C GLU A 124 -16.67 -17.19 6.52
N THR A 125 -17.13 -16.19 7.28
CA THR A 125 -16.48 -14.86 7.29
C THR A 125 -15.06 -14.98 7.81
N TYR A 126 -14.10 -14.62 6.98
CA TYR A 126 -12.69 -14.70 7.30
C TYR A 126 -12.22 -13.39 7.95
N TRP A 127 -12.44 -13.29 9.25
CA TRP A 127 -12.04 -12.16 10.09
C TRP A 127 -10.51 -12.04 10.15
N THR A 128 -9.96 -11.29 9.20
CA THR A 128 -8.56 -10.92 9.13
C THR A 128 -8.47 -9.45 8.76
N PHE A 129 -7.42 -8.80 9.26
CA PHE A 129 -7.24 -7.36 9.05
C PHE A 129 -5.91 -7.06 8.38
N GLU A 130 -5.28 -8.06 7.75
CA GLU A 130 -3.95 -7.99 7.14
C GLU A 130 -3.94 -7.37 5.73
N ASP A 131 -5.10 -7.18 5.09
CA ASP A 131 -5.18 -6.59 3.75
C ASP A 131 -5.04 -5.07 3.75
N VAL A 132 -4.64 -4.52 2.60
CA VAL A 132 -4.36 -3.09 2.41
C VAL A 132 -5.54 -2.21 2.83
N VAL A 133 -6.76 -2.61 2.48
CA VAL A 133 -7.96 -1.79 2.68
C VAL A 133 -8.40 -1.81 4.15
N SER A 134 -8.27 -2.95 4.83
CA SER A 134 -8.44 -3.04 6.29
C SER A 134 -7.44 -2.19 7.05
N GLN A 135 -6.17 -2.28 6.69
CA GLN A 135 -5.08 -1.53 7.34
C GLN A 135 -5.27 -0.01 7.19
N ILE A 136 -5.68 0.44 5.99
CA ILE A 136 -6.07 1.84 5.77
C ILE A 136 -7.28 2.22 6.64
N GLY A 137 -8.30 1.36 6.69
CA GLY A 137 -9.53 1.58 7.45
C GLY A 137 -9.27 1.81 8.93
N LEU A 138 -8.47 0.94 9.56
CA LEU A 138 -8.10 0.99 10.98
C LEU A 138 -7.35 2.28 11.34
N GLY A 139 -6.47 2.77 10.46
CA GLY A 139 -5.69 4.00 10.71
C GLY A 139 -6.40 5.30 10.30
N TYR A 140 -7.51 5.25 9.54
CA TYR A 140 -8.06 6.42 8.85
C TYR A 140 -8.52 7.54 9.79
N VAL A 141 -9.14 7.19 10.92
CA VAL A 141 -9.64 8.18 11.90
C VAL A 141 -8.48 8.90 12.57
N PHE A 142 -7.43 8.18 12.96
CA PHE A 142 -6.23 8.77 13.57
C PHE A 142 -5.52 9.73 12.62
N LEU A 143 -5.44 9.35 11.33
CA LEU A 143 -4.90 10.23 10.29
C LEU A 143 -5.74 11.50 10.14
N PHE A 144 -7.07 11.39 10.18
CA PHE A 144 -7.96 12.55 10.13
C PHE A 144 -7.74 13.51 11.31
N LEU A 145 -7.50 13.01 12.53
CA LEU A 145 -7.23 13.87 13.70
C LEU A 145 -5.95 14.70 13.55
N LEU A 146 -5.01 14.25 12.70
CA LEU A 146 -3.77 14.94 12.37
C LEU A 146 -3.88 15.90 11.18
N TRP A 147 -4.96 15.81 10.41
CA TRP A 147 -5.20 16.71 9.27
C TRP A 147 -5.32 18.17 9.73
N GLY A 148 -4.61 19.07 9.04
CA GLY A 148 -4.59 20.49 9.38
C GLY A 148 -3.78 20.85 10.64
N ARG A 149 -3.16 19.87 11.32
CA ARG A 149 -2.17 20.13 12.38
C ARG A 149 -0.85 20.58 11.77
N SER A 150 0.00 21.20 12.59
CA SER A 150 1.32 21.62 12.10
C SER A 150 2.18 20.43 11.69
N ALA A 151 3.07 20.63 10.72
CA ALA A 151 4.02 19.59 10.28
C ALA A 151 4.85 19.02 11.43
N LYS A 152 5.15 19.82 12.46
CA LYS A 152 5.84 19.36 13.68
C LYS A 152 5.00 18.34 14.46
N VAL A 153 3.70 18.59 14.63
CA VAL A 153 2.79 17.68 15.34
C VAL A 153 2.62 16.38 14.55
N GLN A 154 2.42 16.47 13.23
CA GLN A 154 2.31 15.30 12.37
C GLN A 154 3.60 14.44 12.42
N PHE A 155 4.77 15.07 12.26
CA PHE A 155 6.05 14.37 12.34
C PHE A 155 6.28 13.75 13.73
N THR A 156 5.98 14.48 14.80
CA THR A 156 6.11 13.96 16.17
C THR A 156 5.19 12.76 16.39
N ALA A 157 3.94 12.82 15.93
CA ALA A 157 3.01 11.69 16.01
C ALA A 157 3.53 10.47 15.24
N ALA A 158 4.07 10.66 14.02
CA ALA A 158 4.69 9.59 13.27
C ALA A 158 5.88 8.98 14.03
N MET A 159 6.77 9.79 14.59
CA MET A 159 7.92 9.29 15.36
C MET A 159 7.50 8.56 16.63
N LEU A 160 6.49 9.04 17.36
CA LEU A 160 5.97 8.36 18.55
C LEU A 160 5.38 6.99 18.20
N VAL A 161 4.65 6.89 17.09
CA VAL A 161 4.12 5.63 16.57
C VAL A 161 5.26 4.66 16.25
N LEU A 162 6.28 5.12 15.53
CA LEU A 162 7.41 4.29 15.12
C LEU A 162 8.28 3.83 16.29
N ILE A 163 8.63 4.74 17.21
CA ILE A 163 9.43 4.43 18.40
C ILE A 163 8.64 3.53 19.34
N GLY A 164 7.34 3.78 19.53
CA GLY A 164 6.48 2.94 20.35
C GLY A 164 6.36 1.52 19.81
N TYR A 165 6.16 1.36 18.50
CA TYR A 165 6.09 0.05 17.85
C TYR A 165 7.44 -0.67 17.84
N TRP A 166 8.55 0.05 17.61
CA TRP A 166 9.90 -0.49 17.78
C TRP A 166 10.12 -1.03 19.20
N THR A 167 9.77 -0.22 20.21
CA THR A 167 9.95 -0.57 21.62
C THR A 167 9.13 -1.79 21.99
N LEU A 168 7.88 -1.89 21.51
CA LEU A 168 7.02 -3.06 21.72
C LEU A 168 7.70 -4.36 21.27
N PHE A 169 8.38 -4.35 20.13
CA PHE A 169 9.12 -5.52 19.63
C PHE A 169 10.40 -5.75 20.43
N ALA A 170 11.19 -4.69 20.65
CA ALA A 170 12.48 -4.76 21.34
C ALA A 170 12.39 -5.28 22.78
N VAL A 171 11.27 -5.06 23.47
CA VAL A 171 11.06 -5.57 24.84
C VAL A 171 10.26 -6.88 24.89
N TRP A 172 9.75 -7.35 23.74
CA TRP A 172 8.99 -8.60 23.69
C TRP A 172 9.92 -9.79 23.96
N PRO A 173 9.57 -10.71 24.87
CA PRO A 173 10.48 -11.81 25.22
C PRO A 173 10.81 -12.67 24.01
N LEU A 174 12.09 -12.94 23.80
CA LEU A 174 12.54 -13.89 22.78
C LEU A 174 12.14 -15.31 23.17
N PRO A 175 11.89 -16.19 22.20
CA PRO A 175 11.76 -17.61 22.45
C PRO A 175 13.01 -18.17 23.14
N GLY A 176 12.83 -19.20 23.98
CA GLY A 176 13.96 -19.90 24.60
C GLY A 176 14.87 -20.57 23.56
N THR A 177 16.08 -20.95 23.98
CA THR A 177 17.08 -21.57 23.08
C THR A 177 16.60 -22.88 22.44
N ASP A 178 15.73 -23.60 23.12
CA ASP A 178 15.18 -24.88 22.68
C ASP A 178 13.78 -24.74 22.04
N PHE A 179 13.40 -23.52 21.63
CA PHE A 179 12.08 -23.28 21.02
C PHE A 179 11.98 -23.95 19.64
N ASP A 180 10.96 -24.79 19.48
CA ASP A 180 10.63 -25.39 18.19
C ASP A 180 9.89 -24.38 17.29
N TYR A 181 10.61 -23.79 16.34
CA TYR A 181 10.03 -22.86 15.37
C TYR A 181 8.98 -23.51 14.45
N ALA A 182 9.01 -24.84 14.26
CA ALA A 182 7.98 -25.53 13.48
C ALA A 182 6.61 -25.43 14.17
N SER A 183 6.59 -25.44 15.51
CA SER A 183 5.36 -25.22 16.30
C SER A 183 4.72 -23.85 16.08
N ALA A 184 5.51 -22.84 15.68
CA ALA A 184 5.05 -21.50 15.31
C ALA A 184 4.65 -21.38 13.82
N GLY A 185 4.60 -22.50 13.09
CA GLY A 185 4.32 -22.50 11.64
C GLY A 185 5.40 -21.83 10.81
N VAL A 186 6.65 -21.90 11.28
CA VAL A 186 7.85 -21.52 10.52
C VAL A 186 8.47 -22.79 9.95
N ASP A 187 8.87 -22.75 8.68
CA ASP A 187 9.50 -23.90 8.02
C ASP A 187 10.81 -24.28 8.75
N PRO A 188 11.11 -25.58 8.97
CA PRO A 188 12.37 -26.01 9.57
C PRO A 188 13.62 -25.50 8.81
N ASP A 189 13.52 -25.36 7.49
CA ASP A 189 14.61 -24.88 6.62
C ASP A 189 14.55 -23.34 6.41
N TRP A 190 13.82 -22.62 7.27
CA TRP A 190 13.65 -21.17 7.17
C TRP A 190 14.95 -20.41 7.50
N GLN A 191 15.72 -20.12 6.44
CA GLN A 191 17.00 -19.39 6.51
C GLN A 191 16.89 -17.89 6.86
N TYR A 192 15.68 -17.32 6.96
CA TYR A 192 15.49 -15.87 7.18
C TYR A 192 15.26 -15.49 8.64
N ASN A 193 15.46 -16.43 9.58
CA ASN A 193 15.46 -16.09 10.99
C ASN A 193 16.67 -15.23 11.33
N LEU A 194 16.38 -14.09 11.94
CA LEU A 194 17.35 -13.16 12.49
C LEU A 194 17.88 -13.68 13.83
N SER A 195 19.08 -13.25 14.19
CA SER A 195 19.76 -13.61 15.43
C SER A 195 20.09 -12.37 16.27
N GLY A 196 20.55 -12.59 17.51
CA GLY A 196 20.87 -11.50 18.44
C GLY A 196 19.66 -10.62 18.73
N PHE A 197 19.86 -9.30 18.77
CA PHE A 197 18.77 -8.34 18.99
C PHE A 197 17.74 -8.36 17.85
N ALA A 198 18.16 -8.61 16.61
CA ALA A 198 17.26 -8.65 15.47
C ALA A 198 16.22 -9.80 15.54
N ALA A 199 16.44 -10.81 16.40
CA ALA A 199 15.51 -11.92 16.59
C ALA A 199 14.11 -11.49 17.08
N HIS A 200 13.97 -10.30 17.69
CA HIS A 200 12.67 -9.75 18.11
C HIS A 200 11.69 -9.55 16.93
N TRP A 201 12.20 -9.51 15.69
CA TRP A 201 11.43 -9.34 14.47
C TRP A 201 11.24 -10.64 13.67
N ASN A 202 11.51 -11.80 14.27
CA ASN A 202 11.31 -13.10 13.61
C ASN A 202 9.85 -13.44 13.37
N LYS A 203 9.61 -14.27 12.35
CA LYS A 203 8.27 -14.71 11.95
C LYS A 203 7.60 -15.47 13.08
N ASN A 204 6.32 -15.17 13.31
CA ASN A 204 5.44 -15.84 14.26
C ASN A 204 5.94 -15.97 15.71
N THR A 205 6.92 -15.18 16.12
CA THR A 205 7.51 -15.22 17.48
C THR A 205 7.59 -13.84 18.12
N ASN A 206 6.97 -12.85 17.49
CA ASN A 206 7.00 -11.44 17.88
C ASN A 206 5.66 -10.95 18.46
N ALA A 207 5.67 -9.74 19.02
CA ALA A 207 4.51 -9.12 19.66
C ALA A 207 3.27 -9.00 18.73
N ALA A 208 3.46 -8.68 17.45
CA ALA A 208 2.34 -8.56 16.51
C ALA A 208 1.69 -9.91 16.21
N HIS A 209 2.49 -10.99 16.14
CA HIS A 209 1.95 -12.33 16.03
C HIS A 209 1.16 -12.75 17.27
N ALA A 210 1.71 -12.52 18.46
CA ALA A 210 1.01 -12.83 19.71
C ALA A 210 -0.32 -12.07 19.81
N PHE A 211 -0.35 -10.81 19.36
CA PHE A 211 -1.58 -10.03 19.26
C PHE A 211 -2.58 -10.67 18.30
N ASP A 212 -2.17 -11.11 17.11
CA ASP A 212 -3.08 -11.76 16.16
C ASP A 212 -3.64 -13.09 16.69
N VAL A 213 -2.81 -13.91 17.35
CA VAL A 213 -3.27 -15.15 18.02
C VAL A 213 -4.33 -14.84 19.07
N TRP A 214 -4.18 -13.77 19.85
CA TRP A 214 -5.23 -13.37 20.79
C TRP A 214 -6.45 -12.79 20.07
N PHE A 215 -6.25 -11.73 19.28
CA PHE A 215 -7.30 -10.89 18.71
C PHE A 215 -8.13 -11.62 17.65
N LEU A 216 -7.50 -12.33 16.72
CA LEU A 216 -8.23 -13.01 15.63
C LEU A 216 -9.01 -14.25 16.12
N ASN A 217 -8.68 -14.76 17.30
CA ASN A 217 -9.44 -15.83 17.95
C ASN A 217 -10.64 -15.32 18.77
N LEU A 218 -10.84 -14.00 18.90
CA LEU A 218 -12.05 -13.42 19.46
C LEU A 218 -13.23 -13.44 18.47
N PHE A 219 -12.96 -13.64 17.19
CA PHE A 219 -13.95 -13.67 16.12
C PHE A 219 -14.40 -15.11 15.81
N PRO A 220 -15.63 -15.32 15.34
CA PRO A 220 -16.10 -16.63 14.89
C PRO A 220 -15.18 -17.21 13.81
N ARG A 221 -14.74 -18.45 14.03
CA ARG A 221 -13.86 -19.20 13.12
C ARG A 221 -13.93 -20.70 13.39
N SER A 222 -13.80 -21.50 12.35
CA SER A 222 -13.80 -22.96 12.41
C SER A 222 -12.52 -23.56 12.99
N THR A 223 -11.37 -22.96 12.70
CA THR A 223 -10.05 -23.40 13.18
C THR A 223 -9.32 -22.25 13.85
N ALA A 224 -8.78 -22.46 15.05
CA ALA A 224 -8.06 -21.41 15.78
C ALA A 224 -6.87 -20.86 14.97
N PHE A 225 -6.65 -19.55 15.03
CA PHE A 225 -5.44 -18.93 14.47
C PHE A 225 -4.24 -19.32 15.30
N GLN A 226 -3.26 -19.94 14.67
CA GLN A 226 -2.03 -20.36 15.34
C GLN A 226 -0.79 -19.74 14.70
N ASN A 227 -0.79 -19.56 13.38
CA ASN A 227 0.35 -19.01 12.65
C ASN A 227 -0.13 -18.14 11.49
N ASN A 228 0.75 -17.25 11.04
CA ASN A 228 0.58 -16.56 9.78
C ASN A 228 1.56 -17.16 8.75
N GLY A 229 1.06 -17.54 7.57
CA GLY A 229 1.89 -18.06 6.46
C GLY A 229 2.92 -17.06 5.94
N GLY A 230 2.86 -15.81 6.40
CA GLY A 230 3.75 -14.71 6.01
C GLY A 230 2.98 -13.47 5.61
N GLY A 231 1.67 -13.42 5.78
CA GLY A 231 0.88 -12.20 5.60
C GLY A 231 1.30 -11.07 6.53
N TYR A 232 0.61 -9.94 6.40
CA TYR A 232 0.75 -8.86 7.35
C TYR A 232 0.07 -9.20 8.68
N HIS A 233 0.40 -8.48 9.73
CA HIS A 233 -0.29 -8.62 11.02
C HIS A 233 -1.34 -7.54 11.22
N THR A 234 -2.33 -7.77 12.09
CA THR A 234 -3.33 -6.74 12.40
C THR A 234 -2.63 -5.48 12.88
N LEU A 235 -1.69 -5.60 13.83
CA LEU A 235 -0.96 -4.45 14.39
C LEU A 235 -0.12 -3.65 13.38
N SER A 236 0.11 -4.15 12.16
CA SER A 236 0.78 -3.40 11.10
C SER A 236 0.07 -2.07 10.76
N PHE A 237 -1.19 -1.87 11.17
CA PHE A 237 -1.91 -0.62 10.92
C PHE A 237 -1.31 0.55 11.71
N ILE A 238 -0.64 0.24 12.83
CA ILE A 238 0.01 1.20 13.71
C ILE A 238 1.21 1.85 13.01
N PRO A 239 2.28 1.14 12.64
CA PRO A 239 3.40 1.77 11.96
C PRO A 239 3.04 2.22 10.53
N SER A 240 2.09 1.56 9.84
CA SER A 240 1.64 2.03 8.53
C SER A 240 0.82 3.33 8.59
N LEU A 241 0.22 3.67 9.73
CA LEU A 241 -0.30 5.02 9.97
C LEU A 241 0.80 6.07 9.81
N ALA A 242 2.04 5.81 10.20
CA ALA A 242 3.15 6.74 9.96
C ALA A 242 3.43 6.93 8.46
N THR A 243 3.36 5.88 7.64
CA THR A 243 3.40 6.00 6.16
C THR A 243 2.28 6.90 5.65
N MET A 244 1.05 6.75 6.17
CA MET A 244 -0.06 7.62 5.82
C MET A 244 0.15 9.07 6.29
N ILE A 245 0.75 9.29 7.46
CA ILE A 245 1.09 10.61 7.99
C ILE A 245 2.12 11.31 7.09
N PHE A 246 3.18 10.60 6.66
CA PHE A 246 4.14 11.16 5.71
C PHE A 246 3.48 11.51 4.36
N GLY A 247 2.53 10.69 3.91
CA GLY A 247 1.68 11.03 2.77
C GLY A 247 0.83 12.28 2.98
N LEU A 248 0.21 12.43 4.15
CA LEU A 248 -0.55 13.62 4.53
C LEU A 248 0.33 14.88 4.51
N MET A 249 1.53 14.81 5.10
CA MET A 249 2.52 15.88 5.07
C MET A 249 2.91 16.25 3.63
N ALA A 250 3.14 15.27 2.76
CA ALA A 250 3.45 15.50 1.35
C ALA A 250 2.27 16.14 0.58
N GLY A 251 1.04 15.70 0.84
CA GLY A 251 -0.17 16.29 0.27
C GLY A 251 -0.39 17.74 0.72
N GLU A 252 -0.15 18.04 1.99
CA GLU A 252 -0.21 19.41 2.52
C GLU A 252 0.91 20.30 1.97
N LEU A 253 2.12 19.75 1.79
CA LEU A 253 3.22 20.43 1.10
C LEU A 253 2.84 20.81 -0.34
N LEU A 254 2.28 19.87 -1.11
CA LEU A 254 1.86 20.09 -2.49
C LEU A 254 0.71 21.10 -2.62
N ARG A 255 -0.22 21.11 -1.66
CA ARG A 255 -1.27 22.13 -1.54
C ARG A 255 -0.77 23.49 -1.06
N GLY A 256 0.37 23.53 -0.38
CA GLY A 256 0.92 24.74 0.20
C GLY A 256 1.29 25.81 -0.83
N PRO A 257 1.55 27.05 -0.40
CA PRO A 257 1.80 28.19 -1.28
C PRO A 257 3.20 28.17 -1.94
N ARG A 258 4.05 27.20 -1.62
CA ARG A 258 5.42 27.13 -2.16
C ARG A 258 5.41 26.93 -3.68
N GLY A 259 6.40 27.50 -4.37
CA GLY A 259 6.60 27.28 -5.81
C GLY A 259 6.87 25.81 -6.15
N GLY A 260 6.50 25.38 -7.35
CA GLY A 260 6.57 23.98 -7.79
C GLY A 260 7.98 23.38 -7.71
N GLY A 261 9.00 24.09 -8.19
CA GLY A 261 10.39 23.63 -8.08
C GLY A 261 10.86 23.45 -6.63
N ARG A 262 10.43 24.32 -5.71
CA ARG A 262 10.77 24.15 -4.28
C ARG A 262 10.06 22.95 -3.67
N LYS A 263 8.80 22.69 -4.03
CA LYS A 263 8.07 21.49 -3.61
C LYS A 263 8.78 20.23 -4.07
N PHE A 264 9.19 20.19 -5.34
CA PHE A 264 9.94 19.08 -5.94
C PHE A 264 11.27 18.82 -5.22
N LEU A 265 12.07 19.86 -4.97
CA LEU A 265 13.33 19.73 -4.23
C LEU A 265 13.12 19.25 -2.79
N ILE A 266 12.05 19.70 -2.12
CA ILE A 266 11.71 19.19 -0.78
C ILE A 266 11.37 17.71 -0.85
N LEU A 267 10.50 17.28 -1.78
CA LEU A 267 10.13 15.87 -1.93
C LEU A 267 11.36 14.99 -2.19
N ILE A 268 12.26 15.39 -3.10
CA ILE A 268 13.50 14.65 -3.37
C ILE A 268 14.39 14.62 -2.14
N GLY A 269 14.66 15.77 -1.53
CA GLY A 269 15.56 15.86 -0.38
C GLY A 269 15.06 15.03 0.80
N THR A 270 13.78 15.15 1.15
CA THR A 270 13.18 14.36 2.23
C THR A 270 13.09 12.89 1.87
N GLY A 271 12.81 12.55 0.61
CA GLY A 271 12.71 11.17 0.14
C GLY A 271 14.06 10.46 0.21
N ALA A 272 15.13 11.11 -0.25
CA ALA A 272 16.49 10.58 -0.20
C ALA A 272 16.98 10.42 1.25
N VAL A 273 16.74 11.42 2.10
CA VAL A 273 17.12 11.34 3.53
C VAL A 273 16.35 10.24 4.25
N ALA A 274 15.04 10.12 4.03
CA ALA A 274 14.24 9.06 4.65
C ALA A 274 14.67 7.67 4.14
N MET A 275 14.88 7.50 2.83
CA MET A 275 15.38 6.24 2.28
C MET A 275 16.74 5.86 2.89
N ALA A 276 17.69 6.79 2.93
CA ALA A 276 18.99 6.54 3.56
C ALA A 276 18.88 6.24 5.06
N ALA A 277 18.03 6.95 5.80
CA ALA A 277 17.82 6.72 7.22
C ALA A 277 17.18 5.36 7.52
N GLY A 278 16.18 4.95 6.74
CA GLY A 278 15.55 3.65 6.87
C GLY A 278 16.51 2.51 6.58
N TYR A 279 17.37 2.66 5.56
CA TYR A 279 18.44 1.72 5.25
C TYR A 279 19.51 1.68 6.35
N ALA A 280 19.94 2.83 6.88
CA ALA A 280 20.91 2.88 7.97
C ALA A 280 20.40 2.19 9.24
N LEU A 281 19.10 2.26 9.55
CA LEU A 281 18.53 1.53 10.69
C LEU A 281 18.64 0.01 10.55
N ASP A 282 18.56 -0.50 9.32
CA ASP A 282 18.76 -1.92 8.98
C ASP A 282 20.24 -2.29 9.06
N ASP A 283 21.09 -1.51 8.39
CA ASP A 283 22.55 -1.75 8.27
C ASP A 283 23.29 -1.66 9.61
N PHE A 284 22.80 -0.82 10.54
CA PHE A 284 23.35 -0.73 11.91
C PHE A 284 22.68 -1.66 12.93
N ASP A 285 21.92 -2.67 12.49
CA ASP A 285 21.23 -3.66 13.34
C ASP A 285 20.26 -3.06 14.39
N ILE A 286 19.77 -1.83 14.15
CA ILE A 286 18.83 -1.15 15.06
C ILE A 286 17.41 -1.66 14.83
N CYS A 287 17.00 -1.81 13.57
CA CYS A 287 15.68 -2.29 13.20
C CYS A 287 15.70 -2.86 11.78
N PRO A 288 15.44 -4.16 11.59
CA PRO A 288 15.52 -4.79 10.28
C PRO A 288 14.40 -4.31 9.35
N ILE A 289 14.66 -4.19 8.05
CA ILE A 289 13.63 -3.90 7.05
C ILE A 289 12.79 -5.17 6.83
N VAL A 290 11.62 -5.23 7.48
CA VAL A 290 10.68 -6.35 7.37
C VAL A 290 9.29 -5.79 7.09
N LYS A 291 8.84 -5.95 5.84
CA LYS A 291 7.55 -5.41 5.39
C LYS A 291 6.34 -6.06 6.07
N ARG A 292 6.40 -7.37 6.32
CA ARG A 292 5.24 -8.19 6.75
C ARG A 292 4.74 -7.78 8.14
N ILE A 293 5.64 -7.40 9.04
CA ILE A 293 5.33 -6.79 10.35
C ILE A 293 5.46 -5.27 10.37
N TRP A 294 5.67 -4.67 9.19
CA TRP A 294 5.74 -3.24 8.95
C TRP A 294 6.72 -2.51 9.87
N THR A 295 7.98 -2.94 9.88
CA THR A 295 8.97 -2.40 10.81
C THR A 295 9.17 -0.88 10.65
N PRO A 296 9.63 -0.19 11.71
CA PRO A 296 9.95 1.23 11.62
C PRO A 296 10.98 1.60 10.55
N SER A 297 12.03 0.80 10.36
CA SER A 297 12.99 0.97 9.26
C SER A 297 12.31 0.79 7.89
N TRP A 298 11.48 -0.25 7.71
CA TRP A 298 10.65 -0.41 6.51
C TRP A 298 9.78 0.81 6.25
N THR A 299 9.10 1.32 7.28
CA THR A 299 8.21 2.47 7.16
C THR A 299 8.94 3.72 6.67
N ILE A 300 10.10 4.02 7.26
CA ILE A 300 10.91 5.19 6.89
C ILE A 300 11.50 5.00 5.49
N TYR A 301 12.06 3.81 5.22
CA TYR A 301 12.67 3.45 3.94
C TYR A 301 11.66 3.54 2.79
N SER A 302 10.53 2.82 2.91
CA SER A 302 9.50 2.77 1.88
C SER A 302 8.82 4.11 1.68
N SER A 303 8.62 4.91 2.74
CA SER A 303 8.06 6.26 2.61
C SER A 303 9.01 7.21 1.91
N GLY A 304 10.33 7.05 2.12
CA GLY A 304 11.36 7.74 1.36
C GLY A 304 11.24 7.46 -0.13
N ILE A 305 11.08 6.19 -0.50
CA ILE A 305 10.88 5.79 -1.90
C ILE A 305 9.53 6.32 -2.44
N CYS A 306 8.44 6.26 -1.67
CA CYS A 306 7.15 6.85 -2.08
C CYS A 306 7.25 8.35 -2.34
N LEU A 307 8.03 9.09 -1.55
CA LEU A 307 8.31 10.52 -1.78
C LEU A 307 9.08 10.74 -3.08
N LEU A 308 10.08 9.90 -3.38
CA LEU A 308 10.84 9.97 -4.63
C LEU A 308 9.97 9.63 -5.85
N ILE A 309 9.12 8.61 -5.76
CA ILE A 309 8.15 8.28 -6.81
C ILE A 309 7.17 9.45 -7.01
N LEU A 310 6.60 9.98 -5.93
CA LEU A 310 5.73 11.16 -6.01
C LEU A 310 6.46 12.35 -6.64
N ALA A 311 7.72 12.58 -6.30
CA ALA A 311 8.54 13.64 -6.91
C ALA A 311 8.72 13.41 -8.41
N ALA A 312 8.98 12.18 -8.85
CA ALA A 312 9.11 11.83 -10.26
C ALA A 312 7.81 12.10 -11.03
N PHE A 313 6.67 11.60 -10.54
CA PHE A 313 5.36 11.87 -11.16
C PHE A 313 5.04 13.37 -11.20
N TYR A 314 5.27 14.09 -10.10
CA TYR A 314 5.04 15.53 -10.01
C TYR A 314 5.94 16.33 -10.97
N GLY A 315 7.23 15.98 -11.03
CA GLY A 315 8.20 16.62 -11.92
C GLY A 315 7.90 16.40 -13.39
N ILE A 316 7.60 15.17 -13.79
CA ILE A 316 7.33 14.82 -15.19
C ILE A 316 5.99 15.40 -15.65
N ILE A 317 4.94 15.26 -14.84
CA ILE A 317 3.57 15.60 -15.27
C ILE A 317 3.24 17.07 -14.99
N ASP A 318 3.40 17.53 -13.74
CA ASP A 318 2.93 18.86 -13.35
C ASP A 318 3.97 19.98 -13.55
N LEU A 319 5.28 19.67 -13.57
CA LEU A 319 6.33 20.67 -13.87
C LEU A 319 6.74 20.68 -15.34
N ALA A 320 7.02 19.51 -15.92
CA ALA A 320 7.43 19.41 -17.33
C ALA A 320 6.25 19.31 -18.32
N GLY A 321 5.02 19.07 -17.84
CA GLY A 321 3.82 19.01 -18.69
C GLY A 321 3.70 17.72 -19.53
N ILE A 322 4.53 16.71 -19.27
CA ILE A 322 4.59 15.46 -20.05
C ILE A 322 3.56 14.48 -19.49
N GLN A 323 2.35 14.49 -20.05
CA GLN A 323 1.20 13.73 -19.51
C GLN A 323 0.68 12.57 -20.37
N PHE A 324 1.14 12.42 -21.63
CA PHE A 324 0.55 11.45 -22.57
C PHE A 324 0.65 9.99 -22.09
N TRP A 325 1.78 9.62 -21.46
CA TRP A 325 2.02 8.28 -20.91
C TRP A 325 1.22 8.01 -19.63
N ALA A 326 0.81 9.06 -18.93
CA ALA A 326 0.12 8.94 -17.64
C ALA A 326 -1.36 8.58 -17.80
N TRP A 327 -1.92 8.74 -19.00
CA TRP A 327 -3.36 8.58 -19.24
C TRP A 327 -3.91 7.19 -18.83
N PRO A 328 -3.28 6.05 -19.19
CA PRO A 328 -3.76 4.74 -18.74
C PRO A 328 -3.80 4.61 -17.21
N ALA A 329 -2.79 5.16 -16.53
CA ALA A 329 -2.73 5.18 -15.07
C ALA A 329 -3.81 6.10 -14.50
N VAL A 330 -3.98 7.32 -15.02
CA VAL A 330 -5.01 8.28 -14.54
C VAL A 330 -6.42 7.68 -14.61
N VAL A 331 -6.77 6.97 -15.70
CA VAL A 331 -8.07 6.30 -15.86
C VAL A 331 -8.37 5.39 -14.67
N VAL A 332 -7.39 4.59 -14.27
CA VAL A 332 -7.48 3.65 -13.14
C VAL A 332 -7.38 4.37 -11.80
N GLY A 333 -6.52 5.39 -11.69
CA GLY A 333 -6.33 6.20 -10.49
C GLY A 333 -7.59 6.95 -10.07
N MET A 334 -8.46 7.29 -11.02
CA MET A 334 -9.76 7.90 -10.75
C MET A 334 -10.82 6.89 -10.31
N ASN A 335 -10.59 5.59 -10.52
CA ASN A 335 -11.48 4.47 -10.21
C ASN A 335 -10.78 3.39 -9.35
N SER A 336 -9.89 3.81 -8.44
CA SER A 336 -8.99 2.88 -7.73
C SER A 336 -9.71 1.85 -6.86
N ILE A 337 -10.83 2.22 -6.22
CA ILE A 337 -11.63 1.28 -5.43
C ILE A 337 -12.28 0.24 -6.35
N ALA A 338 -12.74 0.66 -7.54
CA ALA A 338 -13.39 -0.24 -8.48
C ALA A 338 -12.41 -1.30 -9.00
N ILE A 339 -11.22 -0.91 -9.46
CA ILE A 339 -10.23 -1.89 -9.92
C ILE A 339 -9.76 -2.81 -8.79
N TYR A 340 -9.59 -2.28 -7.57
CA TYR A 340 -9.25 -3.10 -6.41
C TYR A 340 -10.28 -4.20 -6.19
N ILE A 341 -11.57 -3.85 -6.14
CA ILE A 341 -12.66 -4.82 -6.00
C ILE A 341 -12.70 -5.80 -7.17
N MET A 342 -12.52 -5.33 -8.42
CA MET A 342 -12.49 -6.20 -9.59
C MET A 342 -11.34 -7.22 -9.55
N THR A 343 -10.16 -6.87 -9.03
CA THR A 343 -9.06 -7.83 -8.88
C THR A 343 -9.43 -9.00 -7.95
N TRP A 344 -10.23 -8.74 -6.91
CA TRP A 344 -10.69 -9.76 -5.97
C TRP A 344 -11.89 -10.57 -6.46
N LEU A 345 -12.78 -9.96 -7.26
CA LEU A 345 -14.05 -10.59 -7.64
C LEU A 345 -14.06 -11.12 -9.08
N PHE A 346 -13.40 -10.44 -10.02
CA PHE A 346 -13.56 -10.70 -11.46
C PHE A 346 -12.37 -11.39 -12.10
N LYS A 347 -11.19 -11.44 -11.47
CA LYS A 347 -9.97 -12.03 -12.09
C LYS A 347 -10.20 -13.46 -12.60
N GLY A 348 -10.75 -14.34 -11.76
CA GLY A 348 -11.06 -15.73 -12.12
C GLY A 348 -12.15 -15.83 -13.20
N TRP A 349 -13.25 -15.10 -13.01
CA TRP A 349 -14.34 -15.07 -13.98
C TRP A 349 -13.88 -14.58 -15.37
N ILE A 350 -13.02 -13.57 -15.46
CA ILE A 350 -12.47 -13.08 -16.73
C ILE A 350 -11.61 -14.16 -17.39
N ARG A 351 -10.74 -14.83 -16.63
CA ARG A 351 -9.91 -15.95 -17.12
C ARG A 351 -10.78 -17.06 -17.73
N GLU A 352 -11.77 -17.52 -16.99
CA GLU A 352 -12.69 -18.59 -17.42
C GLU A 352 -13.50 -18.18 -18.65
N THR A 353 -13.91 -16.92 -18.75
CA THR A 353 -14.62 -16.37 -19.91
C THR A 353 -13.74 -16.40 -21.16
N TYR A 354 -12.47 -16.01 -21.04
CA TYR A 354 -11.51 -16.11 -22.15
C TYR A 354 -11.36 -17.56 -22.63
N GLN A 355 -11.14 -18.50 -21.71
CA GLN A 355 -10.98 -19.93 -22.03
C GLN A 355 -12.24 -20.53 -22.66
N THR A 356 -13.42 -20.13 -22.16
CA THR A 356 -14.72 -20.63 -22.66
C THR A 356 -14.98 -20.20 -24.10
N HIS A 357 -14.69 -18.96 -24.46
CA HIS A 357 -15.06 -18.40 -25.77
C HIS A 357 -13.95 -18.47 -26.81
N LEU A 358 -12.67 -18.47 -26.40
CA LEU A 358 -11.53 -18.45 -27.31
C LEU A 358 -10.69 -19.72 -27.25
N GLY A 359 -11.06 -20.69 -26.40
CA GLY A 359 -10.39 -21.98 -26.23
C GLY A 359 -9.36 -21.99 -25.09
N GLN A 360 -9.03 -23.18 -24.61
CA GLN A 360 -8.08 -23.38 -23.49
C GLN A 360 -6.66 -22.91 -23.83
N GLU A 361 -6.28 -22.98 -25.11
CA GLU A 361 -4.97 -22.59 -25.63
C GLU A 361 -4.83 -21.09 -25.93
N ILE A 362 -5.84 -20.26 -25.60
CA ILE A 362 -5.84 -18.85 -25.97
C ILE A 362 -4.64 -18.08 -25.41
N PHE A 363 -4.13 -18.48 -24.25
CA PHE A 363 -2.99 -17.80 -23.64
C PHE A 363 -1.65 -18.25 -24.25
N ASN A 364 -1.63 -19.35 -25.02
CA ASN A 364 -0.44 -19.92 -25.63
C ASN A 364 -0.13 -19.33 -27.02
N ILE A 365 -0.77 -18.24 -27.44
CA ILE A 365 -0.58 -17.62 -28.78
C ILE A 365 0.89 -17.30 -29.09
N PHE A 366 1.68 -16.93 -28.08
CA PHE A 366 3.11 -16.64 -28.23
C PHE A 366 4.01 -17.79 -27.74
N GLY A 367 3.45 -18.97 -27.47
CA GLY A 367 4.11 -20.13 -26.87
C GLY A 367 3.81 -20.27 -25.37
N GLU A 368 3.86 -21.50 -24.88
CA GLU A 368 3.56 -21.86 -23.47
C GLU A 368 4.40 -21.06 -22.47
N GLN A 369 5.66 -20.78 -22.82
CA GLN A 369 6.59 -20.01 -21.98
C GLN A 369 6.15 -18.57 -21.67
N TYR A 370 5.21 -18.01 -22.45
CA TYR A 370 4.65 -16.67 -22.25
C TYR A 370 3.16 -16.70 -21.87
N ALA A 371 2.59 -17.88 -21.60
CA ALA A 371 1.17 -18.03 -21.33
C ALA A 371 0.69 -17.15 -20.17
N SER A 372 1.45 -17.16 -19.07
CA SER A 372 1.16 -16.36 -17.88
C SER A 372 1.15 -14.86 -18.17
N LEU A 373 2.05 -14.37 -19.02
CA LEU A 373 2.11 -12.98 -19.44
C LEU A 373 0.91 -12.58 -20.30
N VAL A 374 0.54 -13.41 -21.27
CA VAL A 374 -0.63 -13.17 -22.12
C VAL A 374 -1.90 -13.18 -21.27
N GLU A 375 -2.04 -14.15 -20.37
CA GLU A 375 -3.18 -14.28 -19.48
C GLU A 375 -3.36 -13.04 -18.59
N HIS A 376 -2.32 -12.67 -17.84
CA HIS A 376 -2.39 -11.53 -16.92
C HIS A 376 -2.62 -10.22 -17.67
N THR A 377 -2.03 -10.06 -18.86
CA THR A 377 -2.25 -8.88 -19.71
C THR A 377 -3.68 -8.82 -20.22
N ALA A 378 -4.25 -9.93 -20.67
CA ALA A 378 -5.63 -10.01 -21.15
C ALA A 378 -6.62 -9.69 -20.03
N ILE A 379 -6.43 -10.26 -18.84
CA ILE A 379 -7.29 -9.99 -17.68
C ILE A 379 -7.20 -8.52 -17.25
N LEU A 380 -5.98 -7.97 -17.18
CA LEU A 380 -5.76 -6.56 -16.86
C LEU A 380 -6.40 -5.63 -17.90
N LEU A 381 -6.32 -5.97 -19.18
CA LEU A 381 -6.93 -5.20 -20.26
C LEU A 381 -8.44 -5.10 -20.09
N VAL A 382 -9.13 -6.21 -19.76
CA VAL A 382 -10.58 -6.20 -19.50
C VAL A 382 -10.92 -5.29 -18.33
N MET A 383 -10.23 -5.44 -17.19
CA MET A 383 -10.44 -4.58 -16.03
C MET A 383 -10.18 -3.10 -16.34
N TRP A 384 -9.13 -2.82 -17.11
CA TRP A 384 -8.80 -1.48 -17.55
C TRP A 384 -9.87 -0.89 -18.49
N LEU A 385 -10.41 -1.68 -19.43
CA LEU A 385 -11.49 -1.26 -20.32
C LEU A 385 -12.77 -0.93 -19.54
N ILE A 386 -13.08 -1.67 -18.48
CA ILE A 386 -14.18 -1.34 -17.56
C ILE A 386 -13.90 0.01 -16.89
N CYS A 387 -12.70 0.22 -16.35
CA CYS A 387 -12.32 1.52 -15.77
C CYS A 387 -12.38 2.65 -16.81
N LEU A 388 -11.99 2.40 -18.06
CA LEU A 388 -12.08 3.36 -19.16
C LEU A 388 -13.54 3.72 -19.47
N TRP A 389 -14.43 2.73 -19.50
CA TRP A 389 -15.86 2.95 -19.67
C TRP A 389 -16.42 3.81 -18.53
N MET A 390 -16.10 3.47 -17.26
CA MET A 390 -16.49 4.26 -16.10
C MET A 390 -15.97 5.70 -16.19
N TYR A 391 -14.70 5.87 -16.56
CA TYR A 391 -14.05 7.16 -16.74
C TYR A 391 -14.76 8.01 -17.82
N ARG A 392 -15.05 7.43 -18.99
CA ARG A 392 -15.78 8.12 -20.08
C ARG A 392 -17.20 8.52 -19.67
N ARG A 393 -17.84 7.71 -18.82
CA ARG A 393 -19.19 7.97 -18.27
C ARG A 393 -19.17 8.89 -17.03
N LYS A 394 -18.00 9.33 -16.56
CA LYS A 394 -17.82 10.11 -15.33
C LYS A 394 -18.37 9.43 -14.08
N ILE A 395 -18.34 8.09 -14.06
CA ILE A 395 -18.72 7.27 -12.91
C ILE A 395 -17.45 7.06 -12.07
N PHE A 396 -17.46 7.50 -10.82
CA PHE A 396 -16.34 7.36 -9.89
C PHE A 396 -16.82 6.77 -8.57
N LEU A 397 -16.40 5.54 -8.28
CA LEU A 397 -16.73 4.88 -7.02
C LEU A 397 -16.01 5.56 -5.86
N ARG A 398 -16.77 5.94 -4.82
CA ARG A 398 -16.25 6.60 -3.61
C ARG A 398 -16.86 5.94 -2.38
N ILE A 399 -16.04 5.78 -1.35
CA ILE A 399 -16.41 5.32 -0.01
C ILE A 399 -16.34 6.49 0.96
#